data_AF-A0A170UU13-F1
#
_entry.id   AF-A0A170UU13-F1
#
_cell.length_a   1.000
_cell.length_b   1.000
_cell.length_c   1.000
_cell.angle_alpha   90.00
_cell.angle_beta   90.00
_cell.angle_gamma   90.00
#
_symmetry.space_group_name_H-M   'P 1'
#
loop_
_entity.id
_entity.type
_entity.pdbx_description
1 polymer ?
#
loop_
_entity_poly.entity_id
_entity_poly.type
_entity_poly.pdbx_seq_one_letter_code
_entity_poly.pdbx_strand_id
1 'polypeptide(L)' 'MHGLDERWAHRILDAAGTCGDIYARNPGPASGLDVGRFANALWSEGGLHHPPPLH' A
#
# COMPACT_ATOMS: atom_id res chain seq x y z
N MET A 1 -8.66 6.05 19.85
CA MET A 1 -8.53 5.05 18.78
C MET A 1 -9.44 5.46 17.63
N HIS A 2 -8.91 6.24 16.67
CA HIS A 2 -9.43 6.75 15.37
C HIS A 2 -10.92 7.10 15.13
N GLY A 3 -11.88 6.86 16.03
CA GLY A 3 -13.30 7.16 15.82
C GLY A 3 -13.98 6.31 14.74
N LEU A 4 -13.33 5.24 14.28
CA LEU A 4 -13.83 4.32 13.25
C LEU A 4 -14.23 2.98 13.90
N ASP A 5 -15.18 2.28 13.28
CA ASP A 5 -15.56 0.93 13.73
C ASP A 5 -14.46 -0.09 13.42
N GLU A 6 -14.47 -1.21 14.15
CA GLU A 6 -13.44 -2.25 14.11
C GLU A 6 -13.18 -2.84 12.71
N ARG A 7 -14.13 -2.73 11.77
CA ARG A 7 -14.00 -3.28 10.41
C ARG A 7 -13.46 -2.28 9.39
N TRP A 8 -13.05 -1.07 9.82
CA TRP A 8 -12.59 -0.03 8.91
C TRP A 8 -11.45 -0.48 7.99
N ALA A 9 -10.46 -1.20 8.54
CA ALA A 9 -9.30 -1.67 7.79
C ALA A 9 -9.71 -2.71 6.72
N HIS A 10 -10.62 -3.62 7.06
CA HIS A 10 -11.15 -4.60 6.12
C HIS A 10 -11.83 -3.93 4.93
N ARG A 11 -12.65 -2.89 5.18
CA ARG A 11 -13.32 -2.17 4.09
C ARG A 11 -12.34 -1.44 3.17
N ILE A 12 -11.22 -0.94 3.69
CA ILE A 12 -10.17 -0.34 2.85
C ILE A 12 -9.53 -1.39 1.95
N LEU A 13 -9.19 -2.55 2.50
CA LEU A 13 -8.61 -3.64 1.73
C LEU A 13 -9.57 -4.14 0.64
N ASP A 14 -10.85 -4.29 0.95
CA ASP A 14 -11.87 -4.68 -0.03
C ASP A 14 -12.02 -3.63 -1.15
N ALA A 15 -12.02 -2.34 -0.79
CA ALA A 15 -12.29 -1.27 -1.73
C ALA A 15 -11.09 -0.93 -2.64
N ALA A 16 -9.87 -0.99 -2.10
CA ALA A 16 -8.69 -0.46 -2.78
C ALA A 16 -7.50 -1.44 -2.86
N GLY A 17 -7.54 -2.52 -2.08
CA GLY A 17 -6.41 -3.42 -1.88
C GLY A 17 -5.32 -2.81 -1.00
N THR A 18 -4.17 -3.46 -0.98
CA THR A 18 -2.96 -2.98 -0.31
C THR A 18 -2.30 -1.85 -1.12
N CYS A 19 -1.35 -1.15 -0.50
CA CYS A 19 -0.47 -0.22 -1.25
C CYS A 19 0.30 -0.95 -2.37
N GLY A 20 0.63 -2.24 -2.17
CA GLY A 20 1.23 -3.10 -3.19
C GLY A 20 0.37 -3.20 -4.45
N ASP A 21 -0.92 -3.48 -4.28
CA ASP A 21 -1.92 -3.62 -5.34
C ASP A 21 -2.16 -2.29 -6.07
N ILE A 22 -2.25 -1.19 -5.32
CA ILE A 22 -2.40 0.16 -5.86
C ILE A 22 -1.20 0.50 -6.75
N TYR A 23 0.01 0.20 -6.28
CA TYR A 23 1.22 0.45 -7.05
C TYR A 23 1.28 -0.42 -8.30
N ALA A 24 0.94 -1.71 -8.21
CA ALA A 24 1.00 -2.61 -9.36
C ALA A 24 0.11 -2.15 -10.52
N ARG A 25 -1.10 -1.64 -10.22
CA ARG A 25 -2.10 -1.26 -11.23
C ARG A 25 -2.01 0.17 -11.78
N ASN A 26 -1.33 1.10 -11.09
CA ASN A 26 -1.30 2.52 -11.50
C ASN A 26 0.08 2.96 -12.07
N PRO A 27 1.19 2.88 -11.33
CA PRO A 27 2.53 3.10 -11.89
C PRO A 27 3.28 1.83 -12.31
N GLY A 28 2.89 0.66 -11.80
CA GLY A 28 3.66 -0.58 -11.90
C GLY A 28 3.39 -1.43 -13.16
N PRO A 29 3.74 -2.72 -13.11
CA PRO A 29 3.74 -3.58 -14.29
C PRO A 29 2.38 -3.71 -14.99
N ALA A 30 1.28 -3.60 -14.24
CA ALA A 30 -0.06 -3.74 -14.80
C ALA A 30 -0.63 -2.42 -15.37
N SER A 31 0.11 -1.30 -15.29
CA SER A 31 -0.33 -0.01 -15.83
C SER A 31 0.22 0.32 -17.21
N GLY A 32 1.17 -0.47 -17.72
CA GLY A 32 1.91 -0.18 -18.95
C GLY A 32 3.00 0.89 -18.81
N LEU A 33 3.16 1.50 -17.63
CA LEU A 33 4.28 2.41 -17.33
C LEU A 33 5.50 1.66 -16.78
N ASP A 34 5.27 0.55 -16.07
CA ASP A 34 6.30 -0.32 -15.48
C ASP A 34 7.37 0.43 -14.67
N VAL A 35 6.93 1.39 -13.86
CA VAL A 35 7.81 2.13 -12.97
C VAL A 35 8.21 1.22 -11.81
N GLY A 36 9.51 1.04 -11.61
CA GLY A 36 10.05 0.31 -10.45
C GLY A 36 9.75 1.02 -9.12
N ARG A 37 9.70 0.27 -8.01
CA ARG A 37 9.29 0.82 -6.70
C ARG A 37 10.29 1.84 -6.13
N PHE A 38 11.59 1.65 -6.31
CA PHE A 38 12.66 2.51 -5.77
C PHE A 38 12.38 2.90 -4.30
N ALA A 39 12.37 4.20 -3.99
CA ALA A 39 12.07 4.72 -2.66
C ALA A 39 10.68 4.32 -2.11
N ASN A 40 9.74 3.90 -2.97
CA ASN A 40 8.41 3.42 -2.56
C ASN A 40 8.38 1.93 -2.18
N ALA A 41 9.50 1.21 -2.25
CA ALA A 41 9.58 -0.15 -1.70
C ALA A 41 9.44 -0.13 -0.17
N LEU A 42 9.15 -1.29 0.42
CA LEU A 42 9.13 -1.42 1.88
C LEU A 42 10.52 -1.13 2.46
N TRP A 43 10.56 -0.58 3.67
CA TRP A 43 11.83 -0.29 4.36
C TRP A 43 12.69 -1.54 4.54
N SER A 44 12.07 -2.69 4.80
CA SER A 44 12.73 -4.00 4.90
C SER A 44 13.29 -4.52 3.58
N GLU A 45 12.90 -3.91 2.46
CA GLU A 45 13.34 -4.23 1.10
C GLU A 45 14.24 -3.12 0.52
N GLY A 46 14.75 -2.22 1.36
CA GLY A 46 15.64 -1.12 0.96
C GLY A 46 14.93 0.13 0.45
N GLY A 47 13.61 0.24 0.58
CA GLY A 47 12.86 1.46 0.30
C GLY A 47 12.64 2.34 1.54
N LEU A 48 11.74 3.32 1.42
CA LEU A 48 11.40 4.27 2.49
C LEU A 48 9.96 4.10 3.00
N HIS A 49 9.18 3.18 2.44
CA HIS A 49 7.81 2.94 2.88
C HIS A 49 7.80 2.16 4.20
N HIS A 50 7.56 2.87 5.31
CA HIS A 50 7.49 2.30 6.64
C HIS A 50 6.12 2.62 7.28
N PRO A 51 5.16 1.69 7.26
CA PRO A 51 3.89 1.90 7.95
C PRO A 51 4.12 1.87 9.47
N PRO A 52 3.50 2.76 10.25
CA PRO A 52 3.55 2.68 11.70
C PRO A 52 2.75 1.45 12.20
N PRO A 53 3.10 0.87 13.36
CA PRO A 53 2.30 -0.18 13.97
C PRO A 53 0.87 0.31 14.26
N LEU A 54 -0.11 -0.55 14.00
CA LEU A 54 -1.49 -0.35 14.47
C LEU A 54 -1.59 -0.98 15.86
N HIS A 55 -1.93 -0.16 16.85
CA HIS A 55 -2.17 -0.55 18.24
C HIS A 55 -3.65 -0.48 18.56
#